data_AF-A0A0R3QJ46-F1
#
_entry.id   AF-A0A0R3QJ46-F1
#
_cell.length_a   1.000
_cell.length_b   1.000
_cell.length_c   1.000
_cell.angle_alpha   90.00
_cell.angle_beta   90.00
_cell.angle_gamma   90.00
#
_symmetry.space_group_name_H-M   'P 1'
#
loop_
_entity.id
_entity.type
_entity.pdbx_description
1 polymer ?
#
loop_
_entity_poly.entity_id
_entity_poly.type
_entity_poly.pdbx_seq_one_letter_code
_entity_poly.pdbx_strand_id
1 'polypeptide(L)'
;LDITKLLLILLELATSTDKQPVETTAAILTPSADVCHTARHALSLIATSRPPAVITALSKEVARYNSVAQHQTIQHSTSSPLLKCRTEVLRIMELLSEKEYTNVADLMIPVGDILVHCLDASLLKHKSLSEIFPPITRYAFFVITFVNFYGLYTSMHYL
;
A
#
# COMPACT_ATOMS: atom_id res chain seq x y z
N LEU A 1 -10.20 -10.98 16.71
CA LEU A 1 -10.36 -9.83 15.79
C LEU A 1 -9.30 -9.96 14.71
N ASP A 2 -9.69 -10.01 13.43
CA ASP A 2 -8.76 -10.18 12.32
C ASP A 2 -8.09 -8.84 12.00
N ILE A 3 -6.78 -8.75 12.24
CA ILE A 3 -5.99 -7.52 12.06
C ILE A 3 -6.11 -6.99 10.63
N THR A 4 -6.24 -7.87 9.63
CA THR A 4 -6.41 -7.48 8.23
C THR A 4 -7.68 -6.66 8.02
N LYS A 5 -8.82 -7.10 8.59
CA LYS A 5 -10.10 -6.37 8.46
C LYS A 5 -10.04 -5.00 9.11
N LEU A 6 -9.42 -4.90 10.28
CA LEU A 6 -9.23 -3.63 10.97
C LEU A 6 -8.35 -2.67 10.15
N LEU A 7 -7.24 -3.16 9.59
CA LEU A 7 -6.36 -2.35 8.75
C LEU A 7 -7.08 -1.83 7.51
N LEU A 8 -7.88 -2.68 6.85
CA LEU A 8 -8.65 -2.29 5.66
C LEU A 8 -9.67 -1.20 5.97
N ILE A 9 -10.40 -1.30 7.09
CA ILE A 9 -11.35 -0.27 7.52
C ILE A 9 -10.62 1.04 7.81
N LEU A 10 -9.49 1.01 8.53
CA LEU A 10 -8.73 2.22 8.82
C LEU A 10 -8.13 2.85 7.56
N LEU A 11 -7.66 2.05 6.60
CA LEU A 11 -7.16 2.53 5.31
C LEU A 11 -8.26 3.23 4.49
N GLU A 12 -9.47 2.68 4.50
CA GLU A 12 -10.62 3.27 3.81
C GLU A 12 -11.03 4.61 4.45
N LEU A 13 -11.08 4.66 5.79
CA LEU A 13 -11.35 5.89 6.53
C LEU A 13 -10.27 6.97 6.29
N ALA A 14 -9.00 6.56 6.25
CA ALA A 14 -7.87 7.46 5.99
C ALA A 14 -7.86 8.04 4.55
N THR A 15 -8.50 7.35 3.60
CA THR A 15 -8.56 7.75 2.17
C THR A 15 -9.78 8.62 1.86
N SER A 16 -10.80 8.65 2.72
CA SER A 16 -12.15 9.17 2.41
C SER A 16 -12.28 10.71 2.29
N THR A 17 -11.24 11.49 2.57
CA THR A 17 -11.32 12.97 2.58
C THR A 17 -10.93 13.67 1.28
N ASP A 18 -10.41 12.96 0.27
CA ASP A 18 -9.92 13.57 -0.98
C ASP A 18 -11.03 14.04 -1.95
N LYS A 19 -12.31 13.90 -1.58
CA LYS A 19 -13.47 14.18 -2.45
C LYS A 19 -14.31 15.40 -2.05
N GLN A 20 -13.90 16.18 -1.05
CA GLN A 20 -14.64 17.39 -0.67
C GLN A 20 -14.05 18.61 -1.40
N PRO A 21 -14.82 19.29 -2.27
CA PRO A 21 -14.37 20.56 -2.84
C PRO A 21 -14.15 21.58 -1.71
N VAL A 22 -13.00 22.25 -1.75
CA VAL A 22 -12.63 23.31 -0.81
C VAL A 22 -13.55 24.50 -1.04
N GLU A 23 -14.68 24.53 -0.32
CA GLU A 23 -15.44 25.78 -0.16
C GLU A 23 -14.83 26.58 0.99
N THR A 24 -14.17 27.66 0.58
CA THR A 24 -13.45 28.63 1.39
C THR A 24 -14.39 29.36 2.35
N THR A 25 -14.68 28.80 3.52
CA THR A 25 -15.15 29.62 4.66
C THR A 25 -14.88 28.92 6.00
N ALA A 26 -14.01 29.53 6.80
CA ALA A 26 -13.94 29.47 8.25
C ALA A 26 -14.05 28.10 8.96
N ALA A 27 -12.89 27.61 9.42
CA ALA A 27 -12.67 27.14 10.80
C ALA A 27 -13.78 26.34 11.50
N ILE A 28 -14.23 25.23 10.90
CA ILE A 28 -14.85 24.12 11.64
C ILE A 28 -14.17 22.84 11.15
N LEU A 29 -13.39 22.18 12.01
CA LEU A 29 -12.94 20.81 11.76
C LEU A 29 -14.18 19.96 11.49
N THR A 30 -14.43 19.63 10.23
CA THR A 30 -15.55 18.75 9.90
C THR A 30 -15.31 17.40 10.58
N PRO A 31 -16.35 16.75 11.14
CA PRO A 31 -16.20 15.47 11.85
C PRO A 31 -15.55 14.38 10.96
N SER A 32 -15.68 14.49 9.63
CA SER A 32 -15.02 13.61 8.66
C SER A 32 -13.50 13.81 8.58
N ALA A 33 -13.01 15.04 8.72
CA ALA A 33 -11.57 15.33 8.71
C ALA A 33 -10.87 14.80 9.97
N ASP A 34 -11.54 14.88 11.13
CA ASP A 34 -11.04 14.34 12.40
C ASP A 34 -10.94 12.81 12.37
N VAL A 35 -11.95 12.12 11.84
CA VAL A 35 -11.93 10.66 11.66
C VAL A 35 -10.78 10.22 10.75
N CYS A 36 -10.53 10.93 9.65
CA CYS A 36 -9.43 10.64 8.74
C CYS A 36 -8.07 10.82 9.43
N HIS A 37 -7.84 11.95 10.11
CA HIS A 37 -6.60 12.20 10.84
C HIS A 37 -6.38 11.14 11.93
N THR A 38 -7.42 10.82 12.69
CA THR A 38 -7.39 9.81 13.73
C THR A 38 -7.09 8.42 13.14
N ALA A 39 -7.71 8.06 12.01
CA ALA A 39 -7.44 6.79 11.32
C ALA A 39 -5.98 6.71 10.82
N ARG A 40 -5.44 7.79 10.23
CA ARG A 40 -4.03 7.85 9.81
C ARG A 40 -3.07 7.74 10.99
N HIS A 41 -3.40 8.39 12.10
CA HIS A 41 -2.61 8.33 13.31
C HIS A 41 -2.62 6.91 13.90
N ALA A 42 -3.81 6.31 14.04
CA ALA A 42 -3.97 4.94 14.50
C ALA A 42 -3.21 3.95 13.60
N LEU A 43 -3.31 4.07 12.27
CA LEU A 43 -2.53 3.26 11.33
C LEU A 43 -1.03 3.38 11.56
N SER A 44 -0.54 4.60 11.79
CA SER A 44 0.89 4.83 12.03
C SER A 44 1.35 4.17 13.32
N LEU A 45 0.56 4.28 14.41
CA LEU A 45 0.85 3.62 15.69
C LEU A 45 0.80 2.09 15.58
N ILE A 46 -0.19 1.54 14.88
CA ILE A 46 -0.31 0.09 14.68
C ILE A 46 0.87 -0.41 13.84
N ALA A 47 1.23 0.30 12.77
CA ALA A 47 2.35 -0.02 11.90
C ALA A 47 3.66 -0.09 12.68
N THR A 48 4.00 0.96 13.45
CA THR A 48 5.27 0.98 14.20
C THR A 48 5.27 0.06 15.41
N SER A 49 4.13 -0.23 16.03
CA SER A 49 4.07 -1.14 17.18
C SER A 49 4.18 -2.61 16.80
N ARG A 50 3.72 -3.00 15.60
CA ARG A 50 3.74 -4.38 15.11
C ARG A 50 4.05 -4.49 13.62
N PRO A 51 5.25 -4.07 13.16
CA PRO A 51 5.57 -4.00 11.74
C PRO A 51 5.39 -5.34 11.01
N PRO A 52 5.89 -6.49 11.54
CA PRO A 52 5.73 -7.78 10.86
C PRO A 52 4.27 -8.18 10.64
N ALA A 53 3.40 -7.88 11.63
CA ALA A 53 1.99 -8.24 11.55
C ALA A 53 1.26 -7.42 10.50
N VAL A 54 1.57 -6.13 10.39
CA VAL A 54 0.99 -5.24 9.38
C VAL A 54 1.45 -5.62 7.99
N ILE A 55 2.75 -5.84 7.77
CA ILE A 55 3.30 -6.26 6.48
C ILE A 55 2.66 -7.60 6.05
N THR A 56 2.61 -8.58 6.94
CA THR A 56 2.01 -9.89 6.65
C THR A 56 0.52 -9.78 6.35
N ALA A 57 -0.22 -8.93 7.06
CA ALA A 57 -1.66 -8.74 6.83
C ALA A 57 -1.94 -8.13 5.45
N LEU A 58 -1.16 -7.12 5.06
CA LEU A 58 -1.29 -6.48 3.74
C LEU A 58 -0.90 -7.44 2.61
N SER A 59 0.21 -8.18 2.75
CA SER A 59 0.64 -9.18 1.77
C SER A 59 -0.39 -10.31 1.61
N LYS A 60 -0.97 -10.80 2.72
CA LYS A 60 -2.07 -11.78 2.67
C LYS A 60 -3.29 -11.25 1.92
N GLU A 61 -3.61 -9.97 2.05
CA GLU A 61 -4.71 -9.35 1.32
C GLU A 61 -4.42 -9.23 -0.18
N VAL A 62 -3.17 -8.92 -0.57
CA VAL A 62 -2.72 -8.98 -1.97
C VAL A 62 -2.90 -10.38 -2.53
N ALA A 63 -2.41 -11.40 -1.83
CA ALA A 63 -2.54 -12.80 -2.25
C ALA A 63 -4.01 -13.22 -2.37
N ARG A 64 -4.84 -12.90 -1.37
CA ARG A 64 -6.29 -13.17 -1.38
C ARG A 64 -6.97 -12.53 -2.59
N TYR A 65 -6.66 -11.26 -2.87
CA TYR A 65 -7.20 -10.56 -4.02
C TYR A 65 -6.78 -11.22 -5.34
N ASN A 66 -5.50 -11.55 -5.50
CA ASN A 66 -4.99 -12.19 -6.71
C ASN A 66 -5.64 -13.57 -6.94
N SER A 67 -5.81 -14.37 -5.88
CA SER A 67 -6.53 -15.65 -5.98
C SER A 67 -7.98 -15.44 -6.41
N VAL A 68 -8.69 -14.44 -5.87
CA VAL A 68 -10.07 -14.14 -6.27
C VAL A 68 -10.14 -13.65 -7.71
N ALA A 69 -9.23 -12.75 -8.12
CA ALA A 69 -9.17 -12.21 -9.48
C ALA A 69 -8.92 -13.30 -10.53
N GLN A 70 -8.10 -14.30 -10.21
CA GLN A 70 -7.84 -15.45 -11.09
C GLN A 70 -9.05 -16.38 -11.28
N HIS A 71 -9.95 -16.47 -10.29
CA HIS A 71 -11.12 -17.35 -10.34
C HIS A 71 -12.40 -16.65 -10.80
N GLN A 72 -12.39 -15.33 -11.03
CA GLN A 72 -13.56 -14.58 -11.50
C GLN A 72 -13.65 -14.55 -13.03
N THR A 73 -14.66 -15.21 -13.59
CA THR A 73 -15.08 -15.09 -15.00
C THR A 73 -15.71 -13.72 -15.27
N ILE A 74 -14.90 -12.76 -15.72
CA ILE A 74 -15.20 -11.57 -16.58
C ILE A 74 -16.26 -10.55 -16.13
N GLN A 75 -17.25 -10.85 -15.29
CA GLN A 75 -18.42 -9.96 -15.14
C GLN A 75 -18.40 -8.99 -13.95
N HIS A 76 -17.54 -9.12 -12.95
CA HIS A 76 -17.44 -8.17 -11.83
C HIS A 76 -15.99 -7.82 -11.54
N SER A 77 -15.47 -6.74 -12.12
CA SER A 77 -14.16 -6.19 -11.78
C SER A 77 -14.20 -5.53 -10.40
N THR A 78 -14.14 -6.31 -9.32
CA THR A 78 -13.97 -5.75 -7.98
C THR A 78 -12.57 -5.18 -7.86
N SER A 79 -12.43 -3.85 -7.78
CA SER A 79 -11.13 -3.21 -7.55
C SER A 79 -10.58 -3.58 -6.16
N SER A 80 -9.30 -3.95 -6.08
CA SER A 80 -8.61 -4.29 -4.84
C SER A 80 -8.80 -3.23 -3.75
N PRO A 81 -9.17 -3.61 -2.51
CA PRO A 81 -9.26 -2.67 -1.39
C PRO A 81 -7.97 -1.87 -1.18
N LEU A 82 -6.81 -2.52 -1.37
CA LEU A 82 -5.50 -1.87 -1.27
C LEU A 82 -5.25 -0.89 -2.43
N LEU A 83 -5.72 -1.20 -3.64
CA LEU A 83 -5.60 -0.29 -4.79
C LEU A 83 -6.44 0.98 -4.61
N LYS A 84 -7.61 0.86 -3.96
CA LYS A 84 -8.45 2.01 -3.60
C LYS A 84 -7.76 2.94 -2.60
N CYS A 85 -6.98 2.37 -1.68
CA CYS A 85 -6.29 3.11 -0.60
C CYS A 85 -4.78 3.25 -0.84
N ARG A 86 -4.31 3.14 -2.09
CA ARG A 86 -2.88 3.00 -2.43
C ARG A 86 -1.98 4.07 -1.82
N THR A 87 -2.46 5.32 -1.77
CA THR A 87 -1.71 6.44 -1.20
C THR A 87 -1.37 6.21 0.27
N GLU A 88 -2.33 5.72 1.05
CA GLU A 88 -2.11 5.42 2.47
C GLU A 88 -1.30 4.15 2.68
N VAL A 89 -1.46 3.15 1.81
CA VAL A 89 -0.61 1.94 1.86
C VAL A 89 0.85 2.31 1.62
N LEU A 90 1.14 3.10 0.58
CA LEU A 90 2.50 3.57 0.28
C LEU A 90 3.05 4.44 1.41
N ARG A 91 2.26 5.35 1.98
CA ARG A 91 2.67 6.15 3.15
C ARG A 91 3.06 5.29 4.34
N ILE A 92 2.30 4.23 4.63
CA ILE A 92 2.63 3.31 5.74
C ILE A 92 3.89 2.49 5.42
N MET A 93 4.07 2.03 4.18
CA MET A 93 5.31 1.36 3.77
C MET A 93 6.52 2.30 3.93
N GLU A 94 6.38 3.57 3.62
CA GLU A 94 7.43 4.58 3.75
C GLU A 94 7.78 4.79 5.23
N LEU A 95 6.77 4.98 6.08
CA LEU A 95 6.94 5.07 7.53
C LEU A 95 7.69 3.87 8.11
N LEU A 96 7.30 2.65 7.71
CA LEU A 96 7.97 1.42 8.15
C LEU A 96 9.40 1.34 7.63
N SER A 97 9.64 1.77 6.39
CA SER A 97 10.98 1.79 5.79
C SER A 97 11.93 2.75 6.49
N GLU A 98 11.40 3.83 7.06
CA GLU A 98 12.18 4.82 7.82
C GLU A 98 12.41 4.42 9.27
N LYS A 99 11.37 3.92 9.96
CA LYS A 99 11.42 3.70 11.42
C LYS A 99 11.71 2.26 11.81
N GLU A 100 11.41 1.31 10.94
CA GLU A 100 11.38 -0.12 11.22
C GLU A 100 12.21 -0.89 10.18
N TYR A 101 13.36 -0.32 9.78
CA TYR A 101 14.23 -0.83 8.70
C TYR A 101 14.50 -2.32 8.79
N THR A 102 14.87 -2.84 9.97
CA THR A 102 15.19 -4.26 10.16
C THR A 102 13.99 -5.15 9.85
N ASN A 103 12.80 -4.79 10.34
CA ASN A 103 11.58 -5.54 10.08
C ASN A 103 11.21 -5.52 8.59
N VAL A 104 11.44 -4.40 7.91
CA VAL A 104 11.22 -4.27 6.45
C VAL A 104 12.23 -5.14 5.70
N ALA A 105 13.51 -5.07 6.06
CA ALA A 105 14.60 -5.86 5.48
C ALA A 105 14.40 -7.38 5.64
N ASP A 106 13.86 -7.82 6.77
CA ASP A 106 13.56 -9.24 7.01
C ASP A 106 12.33 -9.72 6.21
N LEU A 107 11.45 -8.80 5.82
CA LEU A 107 10.20 -9.07 5.12
C LEU A 107 10.15 -8.44 3.71
N MET A 108 11.31 -8.29 3.05
CA MET A 108 11.40 -7.61 1.76
C MET A 108 10.57 -8.26 0.65
N ILE A 109 10.37 -9.58 0.68
CA ILE A 109 9.55 -10.28 -0.31
C ILE A 109 8.06 -9.86 -0.16
N PRO A 110 7.42 -10.01 1.02
CA PRO A 110 6.08 -9.46 1.27
C PRO A 110 5.94 -7.96 0.96
N VAL A 111 6.94 -7.14 1.33
CA VAL A 111 6.95 -5.70 1.05
C VAL A 111 6.97 -5.45 -0.46
N GLY A 112 7.76 -6.23 -1.20
CA GLY A 112 7.77 -6.25 -2.66
C GLY A 112 6.39 -6.47 -3.22
N ASP A 113 5.73 -7.57 -2.88
CA ASP A 113 4.40 -7.91 -3.39
C ASP A 113 3.37 -6.78 -3.14
N ILE A 114 3.43 -6.13 -1.98
CA ILE A 114 2.55 -5.00 -1.64
C ILE A 114 2.83 -3.80 -2.55
N LEU A 115 4.10 -3.43 -2.71
CA LEU A 115 4.51 -2.30 -3.54
C LEU A 115 4.13 -2.54 -5.00
N VAL A 116 4.44 -3.73 -5.52
CA VAL A 116 4.05 -4.22 -6.85
C VAL A 116 2.55 -4.10 -7.09
N HIS A 117 1.76 -4.54 -6.11
CA HIS A 117 0.31 -4.48 -6.20
C HIS A 117 -0.22 -3.05 -6.17
N CYS A 118 0.41 -2.15 -5.42
CA CYS A 118 -0.04 -0.76 -5.28
C CYS A 118 0.48 0.16 -6.39
N LEU A 119 1.64 -0.18 -6.97
CA LEU A 119 2.30 0.54 -8.05
C LEU A 119 1.90 -0.10 -9.37
N ASP A 120 0.91 0.51 -10.03
CA ASP A 120 0.54 0.14 -11.38
C ASP A 120 1.77 0.14 -12.30
N ALA A 121 2.01 -0.95 -13.02
CA ALA A 121 3.15 -1.09 -13.92
C ALA A 121 3.23 0.04 -14.97
N SER A 122 2.10 0.70 -15.27
CA SER A 122 2.07 1.91 -16.11
C SER A 122 2.72 3.13 -15.46
N LEU A 123 2.61 3.31 -14.14
CA LEU A 123 3.23 4.42 -13.41
C LEU A 123 4.75 4.31 -13.38
N LEU A 124 5.28 3.09 -13.29
CA LEU A 124 6.72 2.81 -13.32
C LEU A 124 7.37 3.08 -14.69
N LYS A 125 6.58 3.22 -15.77
CA LYS A 125 7.09 3.62 -17.09
C LYS A 125 7.36 5.12 -17.19
N HIS A 126 6.67 5.93 -16.38
CA HIS A 126 6.73 7.39 -16.44
C HIS A 126 7.45 8.02 -15.25
N LYS A 127 7.53 7.32 -14.11
CA LYS A 127 8.20 7.76 -12.89
C LYS A 127 9.05 6.64 -12.32
N SER A 128 10.22 7.01 -11.83
CA SER A 128 11.12 6.07 -11.16
C SER A 128 10.56 5.66 -9.81
N LEU A 129 10.88 4.44 -9.37
CA LEU A 129 10.48 3.94 -8.05
C LEU A 129 10.99 4.85 -6.92
N SER A 130 12.14 5.48 -7.09
CA SER A 130 12.71 6.48 -6.18
C SER A 130 11.90 7.78 -6.09
N GLU A 131 11.14 8.14 -7.12
CA GLU A 131 10.26 9.32 -7.09
C GLU A 131 8.91 9.02 -6.46
N ILE A 132 8.45 7.77 -6.54
CA ILE A 132 7.15 7.35 -5.98
C ILE A 132 7.31 6.85 -4.54
N PHE A 133 8.45 6.23 -4.24
CA PHE A 133 8.81 5.69 -2.93
C PHE A 133 10.30 5.92 -2.66
N PRO A 134 10.69 7.16 -2.28
CA PRO A 134 12.08 7.53 -2.01
C PRO A 134 12.84 6.60 -1.04
N PRO A 135 12.22 6.07 0.03
CA PRO A 135 12.91 5.16 0.96
C PRO A 135 13.46 3.89 0.30
N ILE A 136 12.95 3.48 -0.87
CA ILE A 136 13.43 2.27 -1.56
C ILE A 136 14.91 2.35 -1.92
N THR A 137 15.42 3.56 -2.14
CA THR A 137 16.81 3.81 -2.55
C THR A 137 17.81 3.34 -1.49
N ARG A 138 17.37 3.23 -0.23
CA ARG A 138 18.18 2.71 0.88
C ARG A 138 18.32 1.19 0.85
N TYR A 139 17.45 0.49 0.12
CA TYR A 139 17.46 -0.97 -0.02
C TYR A 139 18.01 -1.35 -1.40
N ALA A 140 19.32 -1.19 -1.60
CA ALA A 140 19.98 -1.53 -2.88
C ALA A 140 19.66 -2.97 -3.36
N PHE A 141 19.55 -3.91 -2.41
CA PHE A 141 19.14 -5.29 -2.69
C PHE A 141 17.70 -5.41 -3.20
N PHE A 142 16.78 -4.55 -2.74
CA PHE A 142 15.41 -4.51 -3.24
C PHE A 142 15.36 -4.00 -4.67
N VAL A 143 16.08 -2.93 -5.01
CA VAL A 143 16.08 -2.40 -6.39
C VAL A 143 16.58 -3.48 -7.37
N ILE A 144 17.64 -4.20 -7.01
CA ILE A 144 18.20 -5.28 -7.84
C ILE A 144 17.22 -6.45 -7.95
N THR A 145 16.63 -6.89 -6.82
CA THR A 145 15.69 -8.02 -6.81
C THR A 145 14.39 -7.66 -7.53
N PHE A 146 13.84 -6.48 -7.26
CA PHE A 146 12.64 -5.94 -7.90
C PHE A 146 12.83 -5.83 -9.40
N VAL A 147 13.93 -5.23 -9.90
CA VAL A 147 14.21 -5.14 -11.34
C VAL A 147 14.37 -6.51 -11.99
N ASN A 148 15.06 -7.46 -11.33
CA ASN A 148 15.19 -8.83 -11.86
C ASN A 148 13.84 -9.57 -11.88
N PHE A 149 13.08 -9.52 -10.78
CA PHE A 149 11.78 -10.20 -10.67
C PHE A 149 10.73 -9.57 -11.60
N TYR A 150 10.65 -8.24 -11.68
CA TYR A 150 9.76 -7.56 -12.64
C TYR A 150 10.19 -7.80 -14.08
N GLY A 151 11.49 -7.79 -14.37
CA GLY A 151 12.01 -8.13 -15.70
C GLY A 151 11.56 -9.53 -16.15
N LEU A 152 11.64 -10.52 -15.25
CA LEU A 152 11.15 -11.88 -15.48
C LEU A 152 9.62 -11.98 -15.56
N TYR A 153 8.90 -11.26 -14.69
CA TYR A 153 7.43 -11.28 -14.64
C TYR A 153 6.81 -10.64 -15.90
N THR A 154 7.41 -9.56 -16.40
CA THR A 154 7.01 -8.93 -17.65
C THR A 154 7.36 -9.85 -18.84
N SER A 155 8.50 -10.53 -18.80
CA SER A 155 8.88 -11.45 -19.89
C SER A 155 7.99 -12.69 -19.99
N MET A 156 7.44 -13.19 -18.87
CA MET A 156 6.52 -14.33 -18.83
C MET A 156 5.08 -14.01 -19.25
N HIS A 157 4.66 -12.74 -19.19
CA HIS A 157 3.29 -12.34 -19.58
C HIS A 157 3.19 -11.94 -21.08
N TYR A 158 4.32 -11.99 -21.80
CA TYR A 158 4.44 -11.71 -23.23
C TYR A 158 4.84 -12.96 -24.06
N LEU A 159 4.88 -14.14 -23.44
CA LEU A 159 5.03 -15.45 -24.10
C LEU A 159 3.74 -16.25 -23.97
#